data_AF-A0AA37L264-F1
#
_entry.id   AF-A0AA37L264-F1
#
_cell.length_a   1.000
_cell.length_b   1.000
_cell.length_c   1.000
_cell.angle_alpha   90.00
_cell.angle_beta   90.00
_cell.angle_gamma   90.00
#
_symmetry.space_group_name_H-M   'P 1'
#
loop_
_entity.id
_entity.type
_entity.pdbx_description
1 polymer ?
#
loop_
_entity_poly.entity_id
_entity_poly.type
_entity_poly.pdbx_seq_one_letter_code
_entity_poly.pdbx_strand_id
1 'polypeptide(L)'
;MNTADLTRRTAAALIVSLLAACGGSDGSGDPTAPTAPGTPAPAPSPEPTTPTPAPSPSPAPAPASVTGQYRQESAATSMDAALAAMNAQGAQGYAFVSTFVADAGGSAQASGDFYLQDTAHAGSRLQYAAIAQPATADALLALLNQQGAGGFAYKAPLSFGSASGIRGLFVKDTSKSLTYTYERQPMSSALSRDGFVAQLNAQGARGFRLVGPMVAGGESFNLYLKDSSANTYAYVGLDGLPSSPATYGDALRQRLDEQGGQGRLWIGDFLLQAGASASIFEKSAAQSGAIRYSVEPSSGAQSLAQLQSQFNARAAQGLFYYSDVGVTDVGTSQSARFSVSVGGAVAMRNPLAGITYP
;
A
#
# COMPACT_ATOMS: atom_id res chain seq x y z
N MET A 1 35.76 -0.45 17.38
CA MET A 1 34.48 -0.73 18.07
C MET A 1 33.73 -1.74 17.23
N ASN A 2 33.10 -2.74 17.84
CA ASN A 2 32.65 -3.95 17.13
C ASN A 2 31.51 -3.69 16.14
N THR A 3 31.71 -4.14 14.91
CA THR A 3 30.68 -4.30 13.88
C THR A 3 30.07 -5.69 13.98
N ALA A 4 28.85 -5.81 14.52
CA ALA A 4 28.08 -7.04 14.58
C ALA A 4 26.62 -6.80 14.17
N ASP A 5 26.15 -7.61 13.23
CA ASP A 5 24.76 -7.92 12.87
C ASP A 5 23.71 -6.78 12.85
N LEU A 6 23.77 -5.98 11.77
CA LEU A 6 22.56 -5.39 11.21
C LEU A 6 21.87 -6.41 10.28
N THR A 7 20.99 -7.26 10.83
CA THR A 7 20.16 -8.18 10.03
C THR A 7 19.07 -7.41 9.27
N ARG A 8 19.48 -6.71 8.20
CA ARG A 8 18.59 -5.95 7.30
C ARG A 8 17.66 -6.89 6.53
N ARG A 9 16.46 -7.12 7.04
CA ARG A 9 15.32 -7.62 6.24
C ARG A 9 14.57 -6.41 5.66
N THR A 10 14.38 -6.41 4.35
CA THR A 10 14.09 -5.25 3.48
C THR A 10 15.22 -4.21 3.44
N ALA A 11 15.70 -3.91 2.23
CA ALA A 11 16.79 -2.97 1.99
C ALA A 11 16.25 -1.73 1.27
N ALA A 12 15.97 -0.67 2.03
CA ALA A 12 15.80 0.67 1.47
C ALA A 12 17.18 1.32 1.27
N ALA A 13 17.41 1.88 0.08
CA ALA A 13 18.65 2.58 -0.27
C ALA A 13 18.54 4.10 0.00
N LEU A 14 19.68 4.73 0.30
CA LEU A 14 19.82 6.10 0.80
C LEU A 14 19.49 7.20 -0.23
N ILE A 15 19.09 8.37 0.27
CA ILE A 15 19.01 9.64 -0.47
C ILE A 15 19.90 10.67 0.24
N VAL A 16 20.65 11.45 -0.55
CA VAL A 16 21.41 12.64 -0.11
C VAL A 16 20.69 13.88 -0.65
N SER A 17 20.61 14.94 0.15
CA SER A 17 19.73 16.10 -0.08
C SER A 17 20.48 17.43 -0.27
N LEU A 18 20.05 18.26 -1.24
CA LEU A 18 20.44 19.67 -1.36
C LEU A 18 19.31 20.57 -1.96
N LEU A 19 18.83 21.49 -1.10
CA LEU A 19 18.37 22.89 -1.28
C LEU A 19 17.44 23.40 -2.43
N ALA A 20 16.43 24.19 -1.98
CA ALA A 20 15.94 25.50 -2.51
C ALA A 20 15.14 25.58 -3.84
N ALA A 21 14.24 26.55 -4.11
CA ALA A 21 13.41 27.49 -3.30
C ALA A 21 12.41 28.28 -4.22
N CYS A 22 11.37 28.94 -3.67
CA CYS A 22 10.41 29.89 -4.34
C CYS A 22 9.49 29.29 -5.44
N GLY A 23 8.29 29.76 -5.85
CA GLY A 23 7.40 30.92 -5.59
C GLY A 23 6.54 31.17 -6.88
N GLY A 24 5.30 31.67 -6.94
CA GLY A 24 4.32 32.22 -5.97
C GLY A 24 2.99 32.63 -6.69
N SER A 25 2.37 33.75 -6.28
CA SER A 25 1.32 34.58 -6.96
C SER A 25 -0.12 34.06 -7.23
N ASP A 26 -1.07 34.48 -6.38
CA ASP A 26 -2.09 35.54 -6.55
C ASP A 26 -3.09 35.60 -7.76
N GLY A 27 -4.36 35.89 -7.45
CA GLY A 27 -5.43 36.29 -8.39
C GLY A 27 -6.86 36.10 -7.84
N SER A 28 -7.35 36.93 -6.90
CA SER A 28 -8.22 38.10 -7.16
C SER A 28 -9.47 37.85 -8.03
N GLY A 29 -10.66 37.97 -7.44
CA GLY A 29 -11.94 38.00 -8.17
C GLY A 29 -13.11 38.53 -7.35
N ASP A 30 -13.76 39.58 -7.86
CA ASP A 30 -15.15 40.01 -7.67
C ASP A 30 -15.41 41.18 -8.68
N PRO A 31 -16.66 41.55 -9.09
CA PRO A 31 -17.68 42.00 -8.15
C PRO A 31 -19.15 41.62 -8.46
N THR A 32 -20.01 42.07 -7.56
CA THR A 32 -21.44 41.77 -7.36
C THR A 32 -22.43 42.74 -8.04
N ALA A 33 -23.73 42.47 -7.81
CA ALA A 33 -24.90 43.39 -7.79
C ALA A 33 -25.83 43.43 -9.03
N PRO A 34 -27.08 43.94 -8.91
CA PRO A 34 -28.07 43.54 -7.90
C PRO A 34 -29.51 43.29 -8.45
N THR A 35 -30.42 42.93 -7.56
CA THR A 35 -31.84 42.57 -7.80
C THR A 35 -32.78 43.75 -8.11
N ALA A 36 -33.90 43.50 -8.81
CA ALA A 36 -35.05 44.40 -8.91
C ALA A 36 -36.39 43.65 -8.68
N PRO A 37 -37.50 44.32 -8.27
CA PRO A 37 -38.59 43.64 -7.55
C PRO A 37 -39.98 43.61 -8.23
N GLY A 38 -40.74 42.54 -7.94
CA GLY A 38 -42.16 42.54 -7.55
C GLY A 38 -43.26 43.09 -8.49
N THR A 39 -44.23 42.25 -8.85
CA THR A 39 -45.59 42.64 -9.33
C THR A 39 -46.57 41.50 -8.95
N PRO A 40 -47.85 41.77 -8.57
CA PRO A 40 -48.59 40.90 -7.63
C PRO A 40 -49.44 39.77 -8.25
N ALA A 41 -49.92 38.88 -7.37
CA ALA A 41 -50.53 37.58 -7.69
C ALA A 41 -52.04 37.62 -8.05
N PRO A 42 -52.54 36.69 -8.89
CA PRO A 42 -53.96 36.41 -9.07
C PRO A 42 -54.52 35.38 -8.05
N ALA A 43 -55.86 35.31 -7.98
CA ALA A 43 -56.66 34.54 -7.01
C ALA A 43 -56.58 32.99 -7.17
N PRO A 44 -56.92 32.21 -6.11
CA PRO A 44 -56.66 30.77 -6.07
C PRO A 44 -57.62 29.93 -6.92
N SER A 45 -57.07 28.86 -7.51
CA SER A 45 -57.78 27.79 -8.21
C SER A 45 -57.95 26.56 -7.29
N PRO A 46 -58.95 25.67 -7.49
CA PRO A 46 -59.22 24.56 -6.57
C PRO A 46 -58.05 23.59 -6.43
N GLU A 47 -57.79 23.16 -5.19
CA GLU A 47 -56.67 22.29 -4.81
C GLU A 47 -56.84 20.86 -5.34
N PRO A 48 -55.93 20.36 -6.22
CA PRO A 48 -55.91 18.96 -6.59
C PRO A 48 -55.36 18.14 -5.42
N THR A 49 -56.10 17.12 -4.98
CA THR A 49 -55.61 16.19 -3.94
C THR A 49 -54.36 15.47 -4.44
N THR A 50 -53.19 15.86 -3.92
CA THR A 50 -51.92 15.20 -4.21
C THR A 50 -51.95 13.78 -3.65
N PRO A 51 -51.60 12.75 -4.46
CA PRO A 51 -51.46 11.40 -3.93
C PRO A 51 -50.32 11.38 -2.92
N THR A 52 -50.58 10.82 -1.73
CA THR A 52 -49.58 10.65 -0.68
C THR A 52 -48.32 10.00 -1.27
N PRO A 53 -47.13 10.61 -1.13
CA PRO A 53 -45.89 9.99 -1.60
C PRO A 53 -45.74 8.62 -0.97
N ALA A 54 -45.46 7.60 -1.79
CA ALA A 54 -45.09 6.29 -1.27
C ALA A 54 -43.88 6.47 -0.33
N PRO A 55 -43.84 5.79 0.83
CA PRO A 55 -42.73 5.94 1.76
C PRO A 55 -41.42 5.63 1.04
N SER A 56 -40.46 6.55 1.14
CA SER A 56 -39.13 6.38 0.55
C SER A 56 -38.58 5.02 0.99
N PRO A 57 -38.04 4.19 0.07
CA PRO A 57 -37.44 2.92 0.46
C PRO A 57 -36.40 3.19 1.53
N SER A 58 -36.40 2.36 2.58
CA SER A 58 -35.40 2.43 3.65
C SER A 58 -34.01 2.44 3.02
N PRO A 59 -33.07 3.30 3.47
CA PRO A 59 -31.70 3.27 3.00
C PRO A 59 -31.17 1.83 3.04
N ALA A 60 -30.53 1.41 1.94
CA ALA A 60 -29.86 0.12 1.91
C ALA A 60 -28.86 0.06 3.07
N PRO A 61 -28.75 -1.07 3.81
CA PRO A 61 -27.77 -1.21 4.88
C PRO A 61 -26.37 -0.83 4.38
N ALA A 62 -25.66 -0.01 5.15
CA ALA A 62 -24.28 0.34 4.83
C ALA A 62 -23.46 -0.97 4.64
N PRO A 63 -22.61 -1.07 3.60
CA PRO A 63 -21.83 -2.28 3.37
C PRO A 63 -21.08 -2.70 4.63
N ALA A 64 -21.17 -3.98 5.00
CA ALA A 64 -20.48 -4.49 6.17
C ALA A 64 -18.97 -4.27 6.01
N SER A 65 -18.36 -3.54 6.94
CA SER A 65 -16.93 -3.30 6.95
C SER A 65 -16.17 -4.62 7.02
N VAL A 66 -15.22 -4.83 6.10
CA VAL A 66 -14.29 -5.96 6.15
C VAL A 66 -13.47 -5.86 7.44
N THR A 67 -13.69 -6.77 8.38
CA THR A 67 -12.90 -6.96 9.60
C THR A 67 -12.00 -8.19 9.48
N GLY A 68 -11.04 -8.34 10.39
CA GLY A 68 -10.17 -9.51 10.43
C GLY A 68 -9.38 -9.65 11.72
N GLN A 69 -8.42 -10.56 11.71
CA GLN A 69 -7.60 -10.95 12.85
C GLN A 69 -6.17 -11.32 12.41
N TYR A 70 -5.20 -10.93 13.24
CA TYR A 70 -3.78 -11.22 13.09
C TYR A 70 -3.35 -12.36 14.01
N ARG A 71 -2.64 -13.33 13.44
CA ARG A 71 -1.91 -14.39 14.15
C ARG A 71 -0.41 -14.09 14.10
N GLN A 72 0.25 -14.16 15.24
CA GLN A 72 1.71 -14.07 15.35
C GLN A 72 2.27 -15.46 15.64
N GLU A 73 3.22 -15.89 14.82
CA GLU A 73 4.01 -17.11 15.02
C GLU A 73 5.46 -16.73 15.31
N SER A 74 6.23 -17.62 15.94
CA SER A 74 7.69 -17.42 16.07
C SER A 74 8.32 -17.26 14.69
N ALA A 75 9.21 -16.27 14.51
CA ALA A 75 9.86 -16.09 13.22
C ALA A 75 10.66 -17.32 12.82
N ALA A 76 10.48 -17.76 11.57
CA ALA A 76 11.26 -18.86 11.02
C ALA A 76 12.77 -18.54 11.03
N THR A 77 13.58 -19.60 11.18
CA THR A 77 15.05 -19.52 11.20
C THR A 77 15.70 -19.98 9.88
N SER A 78 14.93 -20.61 8.98
CA SER A 78 15.39 -21.04 7.66
C SER A 78 14.31 -20.83 6.59
N MET A 79 14.73 -20.84 5.31
CA MET A 79 13.83 -20.71 4.17
C MET A 79 12.74 -21.79 4.15
N ASP A 80 13.12 -23.05 4.40
CA ASP A 80 12.20 -24.17 4.36
C ASP A 80 11.21 -24.15 5.53
N ALA A 81 11.66 -23.72 6.73
CA ALA A 81 10.80 -23.51 7.88
C ALA A 81 9.78 -22.39 7.63
N ALA A 82 10.20 -21.27 7.03
CA ALA A 82 9.30 -20.20 6.61
C ALA A 82 8.29 -20.67 5.56
N LEU A 83 8.73 -21.41 4.56
CA LEU A 83 7.86 -21.91 3.50
C LEU A 83 6.84 -22.92 4.04
N ALA A 84 7.24 -23.79 4.97
CA ALA A 84 6.35 -24.71 5.66
C ALA A 84 5.33 -23.97 6.54
N ALA A 85 5.78 -22.99 7.34
CA ALA A 85 4.89 -22.17 8.17
C ALA A 85 3.88 -21.38 7.33
N MET A 86 4.35 -20.68 6.29
CA MET A 86 3.47 -19.92 5.40
C MET A 86 2.42 -20.79 4.69
N ASN A 87 2.78 -22.00 4.25
CA ASN A 87 1.80 -22.93 3.67
C ASN A 87 0.85 -23.52 4.73
N ALA A 88 1.30 -23.81 5.95
CA ALA A 88 0.44 -24.31 7.03
C ALA A 88 -0.59 -23.27 7.51
N GLN A 89 -0.22 -21.98 7.54
CA GLN A 89 -1.12 -20.87 7.82
C GLN A 89 -2.02 -20.58 6.60
N GLY A 90 -1.46 -20.59 5.39
CA GLY A 90 -2.20 -20.39 4.14
C GLY A 90 -3.30 -21.42 3.90
N ALA A 91 -3.07 -22.69 4.27
CA ALA A 91 -4.08 -23.75 4.25
C ALA A 91 -5.25 -23.52 5.23
N GLN A 92 -5.10 -22.62 6.20
CA GLN A 92 -6.15 -22.15 7.12
C GLN A 92 -6.78 -20.82 6.68
N GLY A 93 -6.34 -20.24 5.55
CA GLY A 93 -6.80 -18.94 5.04
C GLY A 93 -6.05 -17.72 5.60
N TYR A 94 -4.97 -17.94 6.36
CA TYR A 94 -4.14 -16.88 6.92
C TYR A 94 -3.03 -16.46 5.93
N ALA A 95 -3.10 -15.22 5.45
CA ALA A 95 -2.12 -14.61 4.55
C ALA A 95 -0.91 -14.07 5.30
N PHE A 96 0.30 -14.47 4.90
CA PHE A 96 1.54 -13.88 5.41
C PHE A 96 1.60 -12.38 5.09
N VAL A 97 1.73 -11.56 6.12
CA VAL A 97 1.84 -10.10 6.03
C VAL A 97 3.32 -9.73 5.91
N SER A 98 4.07 -9.93 6.99
CA SER A 98 5.52 -9.69 7.10
C SER A 98 6.08 -10.37 8.35
N THR A 99 7.41 -10.54 8.42
CA THR A 99 8.10 -10.67 9.70
C THR A 99 8.20 -9.28 10.34
N PHE A 100 7.90 -9.18 11.64
CA PHE A 100 8.12 -7.98 12.43
C PHE A 100 9.21 -8.22 13.47
N VAL A 101 9.98 -7.16 13.76
CA VAL A 101 11.01 -7.16 14.80
C VAL A 101 10.51 -6.28 15.95
N ALA A 102 10.29 -6.88 17.10
CA ALA A 102 10.03 -6.21 18.35
C ALA A 102 11.35 -5.78 19.00
N ASP A 103 11.51 -4.48 19.19
CA ASP A 103 12.44 -3.93 20.17
C ASP A 103 11.74 -3.90 21.53
N ALA A 104 12.25 -4.64 22.51
CA ALA A 104 11.70 -4.70 23.86
C ALA A 104 12.43 -3.76 24.85
N GLY A 105 13.27 -2.83 24.36
CA GLY A 105 14.15 -2.00 25.19
C GLY A 105 15.31 -2.77 25.83
N GLY A 106 15.65 -3.94 25.28
CA GLY A 106 16.73 -4.81 25.74
C GLY A 106 17.62 -5.28 24.60
N SER A 107 18.75 -5.92 24.91
CA SER A 107 19.77 -6.33 23.94
C SER A 107 19.37 -7.49 23.00
N ALA A 108 18.19 -8.10 23.19
CA ALA A 108 17.66 -9.15 22.35
C ALA A 108 16.39 -8.68 21.63
N GLN A 109 16.49 -8.47 20.33
CA GLN A 109 15.33 -8.20 19.46
C GLN A 109 14.56 -9.49 19.21
N ALA A 110 13.25 -9.49 19.49
CA ALA A 110 12.39 -10.64 19.22
C ALA A 110 11.78 -10.50 17.82
N SER A 111 11.76 -11.58 17.02
CA SER A 111 11.15 -11.57 15.68
C SER A 111 9.94 -12.51 15.64
N GLY A 112 8.86 -12.07 14.98
CA GLY A 112 7.64 -12.86 14.80
C GLY A 112 7.12 -12.75 13.37
N ASP A 113 6.62 -13.85 12.82
CA ASP A 113 5.95 -13.88 11.52
C ASP A 113 4.45 -13.60 11.72
N PHE A 114 3.93 -12.58 11.04
CA PHE A 114 2.54 -12.15 11.20
C PHE A 114 1.70 -12.55 9.99
N TYR A 115 0.52 -13.06 10.28
CA TYR A 115 -0.46 -13.51 9.30
C TYR A 115 -1.82 -12.87 9.54
N LEU A 116 -2.50 -12.45 8.48
CA LEU A 116 -3.84 -11.87 8.50
C LEU A 116 -4.87 -12.91 8.05
N GLN A 117 -6.01 -12.99 8.73
CA GLN A 117 -7.25 -13.52 8.17
C GLN A 117 -8.31 -12.41 8.17
N ASP A 118 -9.01 -12.20 7.05
CA ASP A 118 -10.12 -11.23 6.99
C ASP A 118 -11.43 -11.86 6.48
N THR A 119 -12.52 -11.11 6.67
CA THR A 119 -13.90 -11.53 6.35
C THR A 119 -14.25 -11.48 4.86
N ALA A 120 -13.52 -10.72 4.04
CA ALA A 120 -13.67 -10.76 2.58
C ALA A 120 -13.00 -12.00 1.97
N HIS A 121 -11.94 -12.51 2.63
CA HIS A 121 -11.12 -13.63 2.17
C HIS A 121 -11.30 -14.91 3.00
N ALA A 122 -12.40 -15.07 3.73
CA ALA A 122 -12.66 -16.24 4.58
C ALA A 122 -12.62 -17.59 3.81
N GLY A 123 -12.97 -17.56 2.52
CA GLY A 123 -12.90 -18.72 1.62
C GLY A 123 -11.50 -18.99 1.05
N SER A 124 -10.57 -18.04 1.07
CA SER A 124 -9.26 -18.15 0.41
C SER A 124 -8.39 -19.24 1.03
N ARG A 125 -7.54 -19.86 0.21
CA ARG A 125 -6.57 -20.89 0.62
C ARG A 125 -5.26 -20.64 -0.08
N LEU A 126 -4.21 -20.36 0.69
CA LEU A 126 -2.99 -19.79 0.15
C LEU A 126 -1.87 -20.83 0.08
N GLN A 127 -1.25 -20.92 -1.09
CA GLN A 127 -0.05 -21.68 -1.34
C GLN A 127 1.10 -20.71 -1.61
N TYR A 128 2.25 -20.95 -0.96
CA TYR A 128 3.46 -20.16 -1.11
C TYR A 128 4.56 -20.96 -1.80
N ALA A 129 5.40 -20.28 -2.58
CA ALA A 129 6.60 -20.82 -3.21
C ALA A 129 7.78 -19.84 -3.07
N ALA A 130 8.99 -20.34 -2.83
CA ALA A 130 10.21 -19.53 -2.68
C ALA A 130 11.31 -19.99 -3.65
N ILE A 131 11.54 -19.23 -4.72
CA ILE A 131 12.40 -19.62 -5.85
C ILE A 131 13.63 -18.71 -5.93
N ALA A 132 14.81 -19.29 -6.16
CA ALA A 132 16.06 -18.54 -6.32
C ALA A 132 15.91 -17.45 -7.40
N GLN A 133 16.35 -16.22 -7.09
CA GLN A 133 16.23 -15.11 -8.05
C GLN A 133 17.28 -15.29 -9.17
N PRO A 134 16.88 -15.24 -10.47
CA PRO A 134 17.82 -15.30 -11.57
C PRO A 134 18.78 -14.10 -11.61
N ALA A 135 19.96 -14.31 -12.18
CA ALA A 135 21.04 -13.33 -12.20
C ALA A 135 20.83 -12.16 -13.18
N THR A 136 19.86 -12.23 -14.10
CA THR A 136 19.57 -11.17 -15.08
C THR A 136 18.11 -10.77 -15.05
N ALA A 137 17.79 -9.54 -15.45
CA ALA A 137 16.42 -9.03 -15.46
C ALA A 137 15.52 -9.76 -16.47
N ASP A 138 16.05 -10.19 -17.62
CA ASP A 138 15.32 -11.02 -18.59
C ASP A 138 14.95 -12.39 -18.00
N ALA A 139 15.90 -13.07 -17.37
CA ALA A 139 15.66 -14.38 -16.77
C ALA A 139 14.71 -14.28 -15.56
N LEU A 140 14.81 -13.20 -14.78
CA LEU A 140 13.86 -12.88 -13.71
C LEU A 140 12.45 -12.63 -14.27
N LEU A 141 12.31 -11.86 -15.35
CA LEU A 141 11.02 -11.62 -15.99
C LEU A 141 10.41 -12.89 -16.58
N ALA A 142 11.23 -13.79 -17.14
CA ALA A 142 10.80 -15.09 -17.61
C ALA A 142 10.32 -15.99 -16.46
N LEU A 143 11.04 -16.03 -15.34
CA LEU A 143 10.62 -16.75 -14.13
C LEU A 143 9.30 -16.19 -13.58
N LEU A 144 9.17 -14.87 -13.46
CA LEU A 144 7.96 -14.22 -12.96
C LEU A 144 6.75 -14.59 -13.82
N ASN A 145 6.86 -14.53 -15.15
CA ASN A 145 5.79 -14.93 -16.07
C ASN A 145 5.50 -16.44 -16.03
N GLN A 146 6.51 -17.30 -15.85
CA GLN A 146 6.31 -18.75 -15.67
C GLN A 146 5.49 -19.05 -14.41
N GLN A 147 5.81 -18.41 -13.29
CA GLN A 147 5.04 -18.55 -12.04
C GLN A 147 3.64 -17.93 -12.18
N GLY A 148 3.53 -16.77 -12.83
CA GLY A 148 2.27 -16.09 -13.09
C GLY A 148 1.29 -16.93 -13.90
N ALA A 149 1.75 -17.62 -14.94
CA ALA A 149 0.95 -18.58 -15.71
C ALA A 149 0.46 -19.76 -14.85
N GLY A 150 1.23 -20.16 -13.82
CA GLY A 150 0.81 -21.14 -12.81
C GLY A 150 -0.16 -20.61 -11.75
N GLY A 151 -0.52 -19.32 -11.80
CA GLY A 151 -1.38 -18.65 -10.83
C GLY A 151 -0.67 -18.11 -9.59
N PHE A 152 0.65 -17.95 -9.64
CA PHE A 152 1.44 -17.39 -8.54
C PHE A 152 1.74 -15.89 -8.76
N ALA A 153 1.22 -15.06 -7.85
CA ALA A 153 1.57 -13.65 -7.75
C ALA A 153 2.90 -13.50 -6.99
N TYR A 154 3.79 -12.65 -7.49
CA TYR A 154 5.00 -12.25 -6.79
C TYR A 154 4.64 -11.35 -5.61
N LYS A 155 5.13 -11.71 -4.41
CA LYS A 155 4.89 -10.96 -3.17
C LYS A 155 6.06 -10.04 -2.85
N ALA A 156 7.24 -10.60 -2.63
CA ALA A 156 8.41 -9.87 -2.13
C ALA A 156 9.71 -10.68 -2.33
N PRO A 157 10.89 -10.07 -2.23
CA PRO A 157 12.12 -10.81 -1.98
C PRO A 157 12.14 -11.35 -0.54
N LEU A 158 12.62 -12.58 -0.37
CA LEU A 158 12.77 -13.27 0.92
C LEU A 158 14.22 -13.75 1.06
N SER A 159 14.84 -13.51 2.22
CA SER A 159 16.22 -13.92 2.49
C SER A 159 16.43 -14.34 3.95
N PHE A 160 17.36 -15.28 4.13
CA PHE A 160 17.85 -15.78 5.41
C PHE A 160 19.38 -15.72 5.39
N GLY A 161 19.98 -14.97 6.33
CA GLY A 161 21.42 -14.72 6.33
C GLY A 161 21.84 -13.70 5.27
N SER A 162 22.76 -14.09 4.39
CA SER A 162 23.44 -13.19 3.44
C SER A 162 22.63 -12.87 2.18
N ALA A 163 23.03 -11.82 1.46
CA ALA A 163 22.39 -11.38 0.21
C ALA A 163 22.44 -12.43 -0.93
N SER A 164 23.36 -13.39 -0.89
CA SER A 164 23.43 -14.49 -1.86
C SER A 164 22.33 -15.54 -1.71
N GLY A 165 21.51 -15.46 -0.65
CA GLY A 165 20.38 -16.37 -0.39
C GLY A 165 18.99 -15.85 -0.83
N ILE A 166 18.91 -14.71 -1.54
CA ILE A 166 17.63 -14.08 -1.90
C ILE A 166 16.80 -14.98 -2.85
N ARG A 167 15.53 -15.15 -2.50
CA ARG A 167 14.51 -15.82 -3.29
C ARG A 167 13.34 -14.88 -3.58
N GLY A 168 12.70 -15.02 -4.73
CA GLY A 168 11.36 -14.48 -4.93
C GLY A 168 10.36 -15.31 -4.14
N LEU A 169 9.62 -14.66 -3.23
CA LEU A 169 8.45 -15.23 -2.58
C LEU A 169 7.22 -14.99 -3.45
N PHE A 170 6.50 -16.07 -3.71
CA PHE A 170 5.27 -16.08 -4.49
C PHE A 170 4.12 -16.60 -3.64
N VAL A 171 2.90 -16.15 -3.96
CA VAL A 171 1.65 -16.57 -3.32
C VAL A 171 0.57 -16.84 -4.36
N LYS A 172 -0.22 -17.89 -4.16
CA LYS A 172 -1.36 -18.28 -4.97
C LYS A 172 -2.56 -18.53 -4.07
N ASP A 173 -3.71 -17.94 -4.39
CA ASP A 173 -4.98 -18.38 -3.80
C ASP A 173 -5.53 -19.54 -4.62
N THR A 174 -5.46 -20.75 -4.05
CA THR A 174 -5.94 -21.99 -4.68
C THR A 174 -7.47 -22.09 -4.70
N SER A 175 -8.16 -21.18 -4.00
CA SER A 175 -9.62 -21.01 -4.10
C SER A 175 -10.03 -20.13 -5.30
N LYS A 176 -9.07 -19.53 -6.00
CA LYS A 176 -9.26 -18.71 -7.20
C LYS A 176 -8.56 -19.34 -8.40
N SER A 177 -8.90 -18.87 -9.60
CA SER A 177 -8.28 -19.28 -10.87
C SER A 177 -7.68 -18.08 -11.60
N LEU A 178 -7.00 -17.20 -10.86
CA LEU A 178 -6.27 -16.08 -11.43
C LEU A 178 -4.92 -16.55 -11.99
N THR A 179 -4.54 -16.01 -13.16
CA THR A 179 -3.17 -16.05 -13.68
C THR A 179 -2.59 -14.64 -13.73
N TYR A 180 -1.27 -14.53 -13.82
CA TYR A 180 -0.55 -13.27 -13.79
C TYR A 180 0.44 -13.13 -14.95
N THR A 181 0.60 -11.91 -15.43
CA THR A 181 1.58 -11.50 -16.45
C THR A 181 2.39 -10.34 -15.90
N TYR A 182 3.67 -10.29 -16.25
CA TYR A 182 4.62 -9.32 -15.74
C TYR A 182 5.33 -8.59 -16.86
N GLU A 183 5.58 -7.31 -16.64
CA GLU A 183 6.39 -6.45 -17.52
C GLU A 183 7.39 -5.63 -16.71
N ARG A 184 8.50 -5.25 -17.35
CA ARG A 184 9.48 -4.31 -16.81
C ARG A 184 9.40 -2.98 -17.54
N GLN A 185 9.66 -1.90 -16.82
CA GLN A 185 9.76 -0.54 -17.36
C GLN A 185 10.92 0.20 -16.67
N PRO A 186 11.40 1.34 -17.21
CA PRO A 186 12.40 2.18 -16.55
C PRO A 186 12.09 2.46 -15.07
N MET A 187 13.15 2.48 -14.25
CA MET A 187 13.06 2.78 -12.82
C MET A 187 12.66 4.25 -12.59
N SER A 188 11.92 4.52 -11.51
CA SER A 188 11.42 5.86 -11.18
C SER A 188 12.53 6.91 -11.04
N SER A 189 13.70 6.51 -10.53
CA SER A 189 14.88 7.37 -10.38
C SER A 189 15.49 7.86 -11.71
N ALA A 190 15.08 7.30 -12.84
CA ALA A 190 15.45 7.78 -14.18
C ALA A 190 14.43 8.76 -14.79
N LEU A 191 13.32 9.03 -14.09
CA LEU A 191 12.16 9.79 -14.60
C LEU A 191 11.84 11.00 -13.72
N SER A 192 11.31 12.06 -14.34
CA SER A 192 10.61 13.11 -13.61
C SER A 192 9.32 12.58 -12.98
N ARG A 193 8.70 13.33 -12.06
CA ARG A 193 7.40 12.97 -11.46
C ARG A 193 6.35 12.69 -12.54
N ASP A 194 6.22 13.62 -13.50
CA ASP A 194 5.23 13.51 -14.57
C ASP A 194 5.55 12.36 -15.53
N GLY A 195 6.84 12.12 -15.82
CA GLY A 195 7.28 10.97 -16.61
C GLY A 195 6.96 9.63 -15.94
N PHE A 196 7.14 9.53 -14.61
CA PHE A 196 6.78 8.33 -13.86
C PHE A 196 5.27 8.14 -13.76
N VAL A 197 4.50 9.21 -13.52
CA VAL A 197 3.03 9.17 -13.52
C VAL A 197 2.47 8.82 -14.90
N ALA A 198 3.08 9.29 -15.99
CA ALA A 198 2.72 8.91 -17.36
C ALA A 198 2.98 7.42 -17.61
N GLN A 199 4.15 6.90 -17.21
CA GLN A 199 4.46 5.47 -17.28
C GLN A 199 3.45 4.62 -16.49
N LEU A 200 3.14 5.02 -15.25
CA LEU A 200 2.18 4.34 -14.39
C LEU A 200 0.78 4.30 -15.02
N ASN A 201 0.29 5.41 -15.57
CA ASN A 201 -1.02 5.46 -16.23
C ASN A 201 -1.06 4.67 -17.55
N ALA A 202 0.01 4.69 -18.35
CA ALA A 202 0.10 3.87 -19.56
C ALA A 202 0.04 2.36 -19.26
N GLN A 203 0.65 1.93 -18.15
CA GLN A 203 0.54 0.55 -17.67
C GLN A 203 -0.83 0.26 -17.04
N GLY A 204 -1.34 1.16 -16.21
CA GLY A 204 -2.64 1.04 -15.56
C GLY A 204 -3.83 0.92 -16.51
N ALA A 205 -3.80 1.66 -17.63
CA ALA A 205 -4.79 1.54 -18.71
C ALA A 205 -4.77 0.16 -19.41
N ARG A 206 -3.64 -0.55 -19.37
CA ARG A 206 -3.49 -1.92 -19.90
C ARG A 206 -3.85 -2.99 -18.86
N GLY A 207 -4.18 -2.59 -17.63
CA GLY A 207 -4.45 -3.47 -16.49
C GLY A 207 -3.20 -3.90 -15.70
N PHE A 208 -2.05 -3.27 -15.95
CA PHE A 208 -0.83 -3.51 -15.19
C PHE A 208 -0.75 -2.56 -13.98
N ARG A 209 -0.55 -3.13 -12.79
CA ARG A 209 -0.23 -2.39 -11.56
C ARG A 209 1.26 -2.37 -11.31
N LEU A 210 1.77 -1.30 -10.70
CA LEU A 210 3.13 -1.32 -10.15
C LEU A 210 3.24 -2.43 -9.08
N VAL A 211 4.33 -3.17 -9.08
CA VAL A 211 4.77 -4.04 -7.96
C VAL A 211 5.83 -3.31 -7.14
N GLY A 212 6.79 -2.68 -7.82
CA GLY A 212 7.82 -1.86 -7.19
C GLY A 212 9.15 -1.90 -7.95
N PRO A 213 10.17 -1.19 -7.42
CA PRO A 213 11.53 -1.26 -7.92
C PRO A 213 12.13 -2.65 -7.69
N MET A 214 12.89 -3.15 -8.67
CA MET A 214 13.65 -4.40 -8.59
C MET A 214 15.06 -4.22 -9.13
N VAL A 215 15.96 -5.09 -8.68
CA VAL A 215 17.35 -5.16 -9.14
C VAL A 215 17.70 -6.62 -9.48
N ALA A 216 18.28 -6.85 -10.66
CA ALA A 216 18.83 -8.13 -11.07
C ALA A 216 20.03 -7.92 -12.03
N GLY A 217 21.19 -8.52 -11.72
CA GLY A 217 22.38 -8.41 -12.56
C GLY A 217 22.98 -7.00 -12.65
N GLY A 218 22.66 -6.12 -11.70
CA GLY A 218 23.01 -4.70 -11.76
C GLY A 218 22.01 -3.84 -12.54
N GLU A 219 21.13 -4.43 -13.35
CA GLU A 219 20.00 -3.72 -13.95
C GLU A 219 18.97 -3.38 -12.87
N SER A 220 18.46 -2.16 -12.90
CA SER A 220 17.46 -1.62 -11.98
C SER A 220 16.23 -1.17 -12.77
N PHE A 221 15.05 -1.74 -12.49
CA PHE A 221 13.82 -1.50 -13.24
C PHE A 221 12.59 -1.44 -12.32
N ASN A 222 11.47 -0.92 -12.82
CA ASN A 222 10.16 -1.07 -12.17
C ASN A 222 9.47 -2.33 -12.68
N LEU A 223 9.04 -3.21 -11.78
CA LEU A 223 8.22 -4.38 -12.10
C LEU A 223 6.73 -4.01 -12.08
N TYR A 224 5.99 -4.50 -13.07
CA TYR A 224 4.54 -4.41 -13.16
C TYR A 224 3.90 -5.81 -13.19
N LEU A 225 2.70 -5.91 -12.63
CA LEU A 225 1.88 -7.12 -12.53
C LEU A 225 0.50 -6.82 -13.12
N LYS A 226 0.05 -7.65 -14.05
CA LYS A 226 -1.35 -7.75 -14.47
C LYS A 226 -1.90 -9.10 -14.03
N ASP A 227 -3.07 -9.11 -13.42
CA ASP A 227 -3.84 -10.33 -13.19
C ASP A 227 -4.80 -10.60 -14.37
N SER A 228 -5.38 -11.79 -14.42
CA SER A 228 -6.31 -12.20 -15.48
C SER A 228 -7.70 -11.53 -15.43
N SER A 229 -7.95 -10.57 -14.53
CA SER A 229 -9.17 -9.75 -14.56
C SER A 229 -9.09 -8.64 -15.62
N ALA A 230 -10.24 -8.02 -15.89
CA ALA A 230 -10.35 -6.87 -16.79
C ALA A 230 -10.18 -5.51 -16.07
N ASN A 231 -9.61 -5.50 -14.86
CA ASN A 231 -9.50 -4.27 -14.06
C ASN A 231 -8.43 -3.31 -14.60
N THR A 232 -8.61 -2.01 -14.37
CA THR A 232 -7.69 -0.95 -14.81
C THR A 232 -7.37 0.01 -13.66
N TYR A 233 -6.29 0.78 -13.82
CA TYR A 233 -5.70 1.58 -12.75
C TYR A 233 -5.31 2.97 -13.25
N ALA A 234 -5.59 4.00 -12.46
CA ALA A 234 -5.21 5.38 -12.74
C ALA A 234 -4.35 5.93 -11.58
N TYR A 235 -3.30 6.68 -11.89
CA TYR A 235 -2.31 7.12 -10.92
C TYR A 235 -2.18 8.64 -10.86
N VAL A 236 -1.94 9.16 -9.67
CA VAL A 236 -1.52 10.54 -9.43
C VAL A 236 -0.25 10.55 -8.58
N GLY A 237 0.62 11.54 -8.81
CA GLY A 237 1.85 11.74 -8.05
C GLY A 237 1.87 13.15 -7.45
N LEU A 238 2.02 13.24 -6.14
CA LEU A 238 2.16 14.48 -5.40
C LEU A 238 3.63 14.66 -4.99
N ASP A 239 4.12 15.89 -4.95
CA ASP A 239 5.49 16.19 -4.50
C ASP A 239 5.72 15.68 -3.06
N GLY A 240 6.95 15.29 -2.73
CA GLY A 240 7.31 14.66 -1.45
C GLY A 240 6.81 15.41 -0.20
N LEU A 241 6.60 14.64 0.88
CA LEU A 241 6.22 15.19 2.19
C LEU A 241 7.40 15.99 2.82
N PRO A 242 7.12 16.94 3.73
CA PRO A 242 8.16 17.72 4.40
C PRO A 242 9.09 16.83 5.24
N SER A 243 10.40 17.06 5.17
CA SER A 243 11.41 16.25 5.87
C SER A 243 11.54 16.54 7.38
N SER A 244 10.64 17.32 7.97
CA SER A 244 10.67 17.67 9.40
C SER A 244 9.88 16.66 10.24
N PRO A 245 10.51 15.97 11.22
CA PRO A 245 9.83 15.03 12.12
C PRO A 245 8.62 15.62 12.85
N ALA A 246 8.64 16.92 13.16
CA ALA A 246 7.58 17.59 13.91
C ALA A 246 6.28 17.79 13.09
N THR A 247 6.35 17.85 11.76
CA THR A 247 5.19 18.14 10.89
C THR A 247 4.84 17.00 9.93
N TYR A 248 5.74 16.03 9.72
CA TYR A 248 5.55 14.93 8.78
C TYR A 248 4.28 14.11 9.06
N GLY A 249 4.00 13.80 10.33
CA GLY A 249 2.84 12.96 10.71
C GLY A 249 1.50 13.58 10.32
N ASP A 250 1.34 14.89 10.54
CA ASP A 250 0.11 15.61 10.21
C ASP A 250 -0.01 15.86 8.69
N ALA A 251 1.09 16.19 8.02
CA ALA A 251 1.13 16.32 6.57
C ALA A 251 0.82 14.99 5.85
N LEU A 252 1.32 13.87 6.38
CA LEU A 252 0.98 12.52 5.90
C LEU A 252 -0.50 12.22 6.12
N ARG A 253 -1.03 12.46 7.34
CA ARG A 253 -2.44 12.20 7.66
C ARG A 253 -3.37 12.99 6.73
N GLN A 254 -3.18 14.31 6.62
CA GLN A 254 -3.95 15.17 5.72
C GLN A 254 -3.95 14.66 4.28
N ARG A 255 -2.78 14.28 3.75
CA ARG A 255 -2.63 13.77 2.38
C ARG A 255 -3.31 12.42 2.19
N LEU A 256 -3.16 11.50 3.13
CA LEU A 256 -3.81 10.19 3.08
C LEU A 256 -5.35 10.31 3.19
N ASP A 257 -5.86 11.22 4.01
CA ASP A 257 -7.30 11.47 4.14
C ASP A 257 -7.89 12.08 2.87
N GLU A 258 -7.22 13.06 2.25
CA GLU A 258 -7.67 13.70 1.01
C GLU A 258 -7.71 12.71 -0.17
N GLN A 259 -6.64 11.95 -0.36
CA GLN A 259 -6.53 10.98 -1.46
C GLN A 259 -7.38 9.72 -1.19
N GLY A 260 -7.45 9.29 0.07
CA GLY A 260 -8.31 8.21 0.53
C GLY A 260 -9.80 8.53 0.32
N GLY A 261 -10.22 9.76 0.62
CA GLY A 261 -11.58 10.25 0.33
C GLY A 261 -11.96 10.16 -1.15
N GLN A 262 -11.00 10.27 -2.07
CA GLN A 262 -11.18 10.06 -3.51
C GLN A 262 -11.15 8.59 -3.95
N GLY A 263 -11.00 7.65 -3.02
CA GLY A 263 -10.83 6.22 -3.29
C GLY A 263 -9.46 5.88 -3.88
N ARG A 264 -8.39 6.56 -3.46
CA ARG A 264 -7.03 6.33 -3.95
C ARG A 264 -6.16 5.69 -2.88
N LEU A 265 -5.50 4.59 -3.23
CA LEU A 265 -4.57 3.85 -2.39
C LEU A 265 -3.17 4.46 -2.56
N TRP A 266 -2.59 5.04 -1.50
CA TRP A 266 -1.16 5.38 -1.45
C TRP A 266 -0.33 4.11 -1.66
N ILE A 267 0.55 4.08 -2.66
CA ILE A 267 1.40 2.90 -2.98
C ILE A 267 2.86 3.09 -2.60
N GLY A 268 3.19 4.18 -1.90
CA GLY A 268 4.54 4.49 -1.41
C GLY A 268 5.04 5.86 -1.85
N ASP A 269 6.15 6.26 -1.25
CA ASP A 269 6.95 7.41 -1.66
C ASP A 269 8.15 6.93 -2.48
N PHE A 270 8.37 7.56 -3.63
CA PHE A 270 9.35 7.11 -4.63
C PHE A 270 10.43 8.17 -4.85
N LEU A 271 11.69 7.71 -4.96
CA LEU A 271 12.79 8.50 -5.48
C LEU A 271 12.68 8.63 -7.00
N LEU A 272 12.90 9.85 -7.48
CA LEU A 272 12.81 10.28 -8.87
C LEU A 272 14.16 10.82 -9.37
N GLN A 273 14.18 11.21 -10.64
CA GLN A 273 15.33 11.88 -11.26
C GLN A 273 15.79 13.09 -10.44
N ALA A 274 17.11 13.32 -10.42
CA ALA A 274 17.78 14.40 -9.70
C ALA A 274 17.53 14.42 -8.17
N GLY A 275 17.08 13.32 -7.57
CA GLY A 275 16.88 13.21 -6.13
C GLY A 275 15.54 13.74 -5.62
N ALA A 276 14.65 14.17 -6.52
CA ALA A 276 13.28 14.54 -6.16
C ALA A 276 12.50 13.33 -5.61
N SER A 277 11.47 13.58 -4.81
CA SER A 277 10.59 12.53 -4.27
C SER A 277 9.12 12.83 -4.58
N ALA A 278 8.32 11.79 -4.73
CA ALA A 278 6.88 11.91 -4.89
C ALA A 278 6.11 10.81 -4.15
N SER A 279 5.00 11.18 -3.53
CA SER A 279 4.00 10.24 -3.01
C SER A 279 3.08 9.82 -4.15
N ILE A 280 2.97 8.51 -4.42
CA ILE A 280 2.18 7.98 -5.53
C ILE A 280 0.89 7.34 -5.00
N PHE A 281 -0.22 7.58 -5.68
CA PHE A 281 -1.55 7.07 -5.34
C PHE A 281 -2.20 6.38 -6.55
N GLU A 282 -2.74 5.18 -6.33
CA GLU A 282 -3.42 4.33 -7.31
C GLU A 282 -4.94 4.37 -7.09
N LYS A 283 -5.73 4.55 -8.15
CA LYS A 283 -7.18 4.30 -8.16
C LYS A 283 -7.48 3.10 -9.04
N SER A 284 -7.94 2.02 -8.42
CA SER A 284 -8.49 0.84 -9.09
C SER A 284 -9.88 1.17 -9.66
N ALA A 285 -10.20 0.72 -10.88
CA ALA A 285 -11.54 0.88 -11.43
C ALA A 285 -12.61 0.09 -10.65
N ALA A 286 -12.20 -0.96 -9.92
CA ALA A 286 -13.05 -1.68 -8.97
C ALA A 286 -13.25 -0.95 -7.60
N GLN A 287 -12.59 0.20 -7.36
CA GLN A 287 -12.75 0.97 -6.13
C GLN A 287 -13.91 1.97 -6.25
N SER A 288 -15.05 1.64 -5.66
CA SER A 288 -16.27 2.46 -5.67
C SER A 288 -16.42 3.43 -4.49
N GLY A 289 -15.75 3.16 -3.36
CA GLY A 289 -15.85 3.96 -2.12
C GLY A 289 -14.54 4.63 -1.69
N ALA A 290 -14.62 5.44 -0.65
CA ALA A 290 -13.44 6.01 0.00
C ALA A 290 -12.59 4.92 0.67
N ILE A 291 -11.27 5.15 0.69
CA ILE A 291 -10.29 4.38 1.44
C ILE A 291 -9.99 5.15 2.72
N ARG A 292 -10.12 4.47 3.87
CA ARG A 292 -9.85 5.03 5.19
C ARG A 292 -8.39 4.79 5.56
N TYR A 293 -7.76 5.78 6.16
CA TYR A 293 -6.42 5.67 6.72
C TYR A 293 -6.41 5.95 8.23
N SER A 294 -5.39 5.44 8.92
CA SER A 294 -5.01 5.84 10.28
C SER A 294 -3.49 5.98 10.29
N VAL A 295 -3.00 7.06 10.90
CA VAL A 295 -1.59 7.44 10.98
C VAL A 295 -1.26 7.71 12.43
N GLU A 296 -0.70 6.69 13.09
CA GLU A 296 -0.39 6.71 14.52
C GLU A 296 1.12 6.75 14.74
N PRO A 297 1.64 7.56 15.69
CA PRO A 297 3.04 7.48 16.09
C PRO A 297 3.40 6.06 16.55
N SER A 298 4.46 5.48 15.97
CA SER A 298 4.96 4.16 16.38
C SER A 298 6.05 4.35 17.44
N SER A 299 5.76 3.97 18.69
CA SER A 299 6.76 3.98 19.77
C SER A 299 7.89 2.99 19.48
N GLY A 300 9.14 3.38 19.73
CA GLY A 300 10.31 2.56 19.37
C GLY A 300 10.36 1.18 20.02
N ALA A 301 9.87 1.03 21.26
CA ALA A 301 9.82 -0.25 21.96
C ALA A 301 8.39 -0.80 22.06
N GLN A 302 8.16 -1.98 21.49
CA GLN A 302 6.91 -2.75 21.58
C GLN A 302 7.22 -4.25 21.47
N SER A 303 6.59 -5.09 22.30
CA SER A 303 6.67 -6.55 22.18
C SER A 303 5.81 -7.09 21.02
N LEU A 304 6.12 -8.30 20.54
CA LEU A 304 5.33 -8.96 19.49
C LEU A 304 3.85 -9.13 19.88
N ALA A 305 3.57 -9.41 21.16
CA ALA A 305 2.21 -9.50 21.69
C ALA A 305 1.49 -8.14 21.73
N GLN A 306 2.21 -7.05 22.04
CA GLN A 306 1.66 -5.70 21.96
C GLN A 306 1.35 -5.28 20.52
N LEU A 307 2.22 -5.61 19.56
CA LEU A 307 1.98 -5.42 18.13
C LEU A 307 0.75 -6.20 17.65
N GLN A 308 0.66 -7.49 17.98
CA GLN A 308 -0.49 -8.33 17.61
C GLN A 308 -1.80 -7.81 18.20
N SER A 309 -1.80 -7.38 19.47
CA SER A 309 -2.98 -6.79 20.11
C SER A 309 -3.42 -5.50 19.40
N GLN A 310 -2.50 -4.60 19.07
CA GLN A 310 -2.80 -3.37 18.33
C GLN A 310 -3.34 -3.64 16.92
N PHE A 311 -2.73 -4.58 16.19
CA PHE A 311 -3.20 -4.97 14.85
C PHE A 311 -4.60 -5.60 14.92
N ASN A 312 -4.88 -6.46 15.91
CA ASN A 312 -6.23 -7.01 16.13
C ASN A 312 -7.26 -5.93 16.49
N ALA A 313 -6.92 -4.99 17.37
CA ALA A 313 -7.82 -3.91 17.76
C ALA A 313 -8.19 -2.99 16.56
N ARG A 314 -7.27 -2.76 15.62
CA ARG A 314 -7.55 -2.04 14.37
C ARG A 314 -8.31 -2.91 13.35
N ALA A 315 -7.96 -4.19 13.21
CA ALA A 315 -8.61 -5.10 12.28
C ALA A 315 -10.09 -5.35 12.62
N ALA A 316 -10.45 -5.32 13.91
CA ALA A 316 -11.84 -5.32 14.38
C ALA A 316 -12.64 -4.07 13.94
N GLN A 317 -11.96 -2.97 13.61
CA GLN A 317 -12.53 -1.72 13.07
C GLN A 317 -12.41 -1.64 11.53
N GLY A 318 -11.96 -2.73 10.90
CA GLY A 318 -11.68 -2.81 9.47
C GLY A 318 -10.53 -1.91 8.99
N LEU A 319 -9.52 -1.72 9.84
CA LEU A 319 -8.25 -1.07 9.51
C LEU A 319 -7.11 -2.09 9.67
N PHE A 320 -6.39 -2.36 8.61
CA PHE A 320 -5.32 -3.35 8.56
C PHE A 320 -3.96 -2.66 8.45
N TYR A 321 -2.93 -3.21 9.07
CA TYR A 321 -1.55 -2.72 8.95
C TYR A 321 -1.14 -2.63 7.48
N TYR A 322 -0.62 -1.48 7.08
CA TYR A 322 -0.30 -1.17 5.69
C TYR A 322 1.17 -0.82 5.44
N SER A 323 1.81 -0.05 6.33
CA SER A 323 3.24 0.27 6.27
C SER A 323 3.68 0.95 7.55
N ASP A 324 4.97 0.90 7.87
CA ASP A 324 5.59 1.83 8.81
C ASP A 324 6.47 2.80 8.02
N VAL A 325 6.29 4.09 8.27
CA VAL A 325 7.04 5.17 7.61
C VAL A 325 7.88 5.92 8.62
N GLY A 326 9.04 6.41 8.17
CA GLY A 326 9.98 7.15 9.01
C GLY A 326 10.51 8.38 8.30
N VAL A 327 10.72 9.44 9.07
CA VAL A 327 11.40 10.66 8.65
C VAL A 327 12.55 10.93 9.61
N THR A 328 13.69 11.33 9.07
CA THR A 328 14.86 11.75 9.84
C THR A 328 15.32 13.10 9.33
N ASP A 329 15.42 14.06 10.23
CA ASP A 329 16.07 15.34 9.96
C ASP A 329 17.58 15.13 10.04
N VAL A 330 18.26 15.23 8.90
CA VAL A 330 19.72 15.05 8.78
C VAL A 330 20.53 16.17 9.46
N GLY A 331 19.94 17.34 9.70
CA GLY A 331 20.58 18.45 10.40
C GLY A 331 20.51 18.33 11.93
N THR A 332 19.42 17.78 12.47
CA THR A 332 19.21 17.64 13.92
C THR A 332 19.34 16.20 14.45
N SER A 333 19.47 15.21 13.55
CA SER A 333 19.39 13.77 13.85
C SER A 333 18.09 13.31 14.51
N GLN A 334 17.08 14.19 14.62
CA GLN A 334 15.76 13.82 15.13
C GLN A 334 15.05 12.91 14.13
N SER A 335 14.33 11.92 14.64
CA SER A 335 13.57 10.98 13.81
C SER A 335 12.18 10.76 14.39
N ALA A 336 11.18 10.66 13.52
CA ALA A 336 9.83 10.25 13.85
C ALA A 336 9.44 9.04 13.01
N ARG A 337 8.60 8.16 13.56
CA ARG A 337 8.06 7.00 12.85
C ARG A 337 6.56 6.88 13.11
N PHE A 338 5.83 6.46 12.08
CA PHE A 338 4.38 6.36 12.10
C PHE A 338 3.97 5.02 11.49
N SER A 339 2.99 4.36 12.12
CA SER A 339 2.36 3.17 11.58
C SER A 339 1.10 3.58 10.83
N VAL A 340 1.03 3.19 9.56
CA VAL A 340 -0.09 3.45 8.66
C VAL A 340 -0.96 2.20 8.61
N SER A 341 -2.25 2.37 8.87
CA SER A 341 -3.27 1.34 8.66
C SER A 341 -4.28 1.79 7.61
N VAL A 342 -4.84 0.86 6.83
CA VAL A 342 -5.75 1.12 5.72
C VAL A 342 -7.03 0.28 5.81
N GLY A 343 -8.16 0.80 5.35
CA GLY A 343 -9.44 0.10 5.31
C GLY A 343 -10.31 0.52 4.14
N GLY A 344 -11.17 -0.37 3.66
CA GLY A 344 -12.08 -0.09 2.52
C GLY A 344 -11.44 -0.11 1.13
N ALA A 345 -10.16 -0.45 1.03
CA ALA A 345 -9.49 -0.69 -0.26
C ALA A 345 -9.86 -2.07 -0.82
N VAL A 346 -10.30 -2.13 -2.08
CA VAL A 346 -10.73 -3.36 -2.77
C VAL A 346 -9.62 -4.41 -2.92
N ALA A 347 -8.35 -3.99 -2.94
CA ALA A 347 -7.20 -4.89 -2.98
C ALA A 347 -5.99 -4.24 -2.30
N MET A 348 -5.74 -4.62 -1.03
CA MET A 348 -4.59 -4.15 -0.25
C MET A 348 -3.28 -4.76 -0.76
N ARG A 349 -2.32 -3.90 -1.11
CA ARG A 349 -0.93 -4.30 -1.40
C ARG A 349 0.02 -3.34 -0.68
N ASN A 350 0.74 -3.85 0.30
CA ASN A 350 1.68 -3.10 1.11
C ASN A 350 2.86 -2.61 0.22
N PRO A 351 3.29 -1.33 0.29
CA PRO A 351 4.39 -0.80 -0.53
C PRO A 351 5.72 -1.55 -0.39
N LEU A 352 5.95 -2.20 0.77
CA LEU A 352 7.18 -2.90 1.12
C LEU A 352 7.03 -4.43 1.15
N ALA A 353 5.85 -4.93 1.55
CA ALA A 353 5.57 -6.36 1.69
C ALA A 353 4.70 -6.95 0.56
N GLY A 354 4.36 -6.14 -0.44
CA GLY A 354 3.59 -6.52 -1.62
C GLY A 354 2.18 -7.00 -1.32
N ILE A 355 1.71 -7.97 -2.10
CA ILE A 355 0.33 -8.48 -2.00
C ILE A 355 0.13 -9.34 -0.75
N THR A 356 -1.01 -9.15 -0.08
CA THR A 356 -1.42 -9.99 1.07
C THR A 356 -2.31 -11.13 0.59
N TYR A 357 -3.44 -10.79 -0.04
CA TYR A 357 -4.33 -11.74 -0.73
C TYR A 357 -4.24 -11.52 -2.25
N PRO A 358 -3.84 -12.54 -3.04
CA PRO A 358 -3.88 -12.51 -4.50
C PRO A 358 -5.29 -12.79 -5.03
#